data_AF-A0A9P0F451-F1
#
_entry.id   AF-A0A9P0F451-F1
#
_cell.length_a   1.000
_cell.length_b   1.000
_cell.length_c   1.000
_cell.angle_alpha   90.00
_cell.angle_beta   90.00
_cell.angle_gamma   90.00
#
_symmetry.space_group_name_H-M   'P 1'
#
loop_
_entity.id
_entity.type
_entity.pdbx_description
1 polymer ?
#
loop_
_entity_poly.entity_id
_entity_poly.type
_entity_poly.pdbx_seq_one_letter_code
_entity_poly.pdbx_strand_id
1 'polypeptide(L)'
;MEEVLLRALQWIICLLHFNELPLRHIIERIDGPYSGPKEFSGALGKQLSTCHTLPPVDFSPVESSDFPEVDVNLLSTDQKYLFEISLAVRDGICSLDWANRDPGNITHVCWLTTANRFLRLYVATETPSQNLIKIVEFIMKVYAPMWFLIKTKPSCTNGAPHLFKYITLIRDLSAELQEIVKPVIQRLLEVSVVNSFLLYNMNQLNKGLKYLNHRKFQESLITQLVGDVRNSPVNLKRGRRSTADNEERLDGRQHFVSSHPNSKSKDCAVSSDQKVCGGRKETVFFCKTCTKKSGLHPTTCFERYHTTKKFTLTHPNANVN
;
A
#
# COMPACT_ATOMS: atom_id res chain seq x y z
N MET A 1 28.96 12.94 5.48
CA MET A 1 27.89 12.49 6.41
C MET A 1 28.41 11.39 7.33
N GLU A 2 28.95 10.29 6.79
CA GLU A 2 29.65 9.26 7.59
C GLU A 2 30.87 9.81 8.34
N GLU A 3 31.61 10.74 7.72
CA GLU A 3 32.70 11.49 8.37
C GLU A 3 32.26 12.25 9.62
N VAL A 4 31.05 12.83 9.60
CA VAL A 4 30.46 13.54 10.75
C VAL A 4 29.97 12.54 11.82
N LEU A 5 29.61 11.32 11.39
CA LEU A 5 29.08 10.27 12.25
C LEU A 5 30.17 9.45 12.94
N LEU A 6 31.41 9.49 12.45
CA LEU A 6 32.50 8.59 12.85
C LEU A 6 32.08 7.11 12.82
N ARG A 7 31.08 6.77 12.01
CA ARG A 7 30.58 5.43 11.76
C ARG A 7 29.96 5.36 10.37
N ALA A 8 30.06 4.18 9.75
CA ALA A 8 29.37 3.91 8.51
C ALA A 8 27.86 4.01 8.72
N LEU A 9 27.17 4.66 7.79
CA LEU A 9 25.72 4.52 7.65
C LEU A 9 25.42 3.20 6.96
N GLN A 10 24.20 2.69 7.12
CA GLN A 10 23.77 1.67 6.18
C GLN A 10 23.70 2.32 4.80
N TRP A 11 24.31 1.68 3.80
CA TRP A 11 24.42 2.19 2.44
C TRP A 11 23.07 2.74 1.96
N ILE A 12 23.02 4.04 1.65
CA ILE A 12 21.82 4.66 1.09
C ILE A 12 21.65 4.10 -0.32
N ILE A 13 20.67 3.24 -0.49
CA ILE A 13 20.31 2.72 -1.80
C ILE A 13 19.65 3.88 -2.56
N CYS A 14 20.22 4.27 -3.70
CA CYS A 14 19.63 5.33 -4.52
C CYS A 14 18.25 4.87 -5.02
N LEU A 15 17.37 5.83 -5.33
CA LEU A 15 15.99 5.54 -5.74
C LEU A 15 15.93 4.62 -6.97
N LEU A 16 16.89 4.73 -7.90
CA LEU A 16 16.97 3.84 -9.07
C LEU A 16 17.38 2.42 -8.66
N HIS A 17 18.39 2.25 -7.82
CA HIS A 17 18.74 0.92 -7.29
C HIS A 17 17.58 0.29 -6.49
N PHE A 18 16.79 1.11 -5.78
CA PHE A 18 15.56 0.64 -5.13
C PHE A 18 14.55 0.07 -6.14
N ASN A 19 14.42 0.69 -7.32
CA ASN A 19 13.55 0.20 -8.40
C ASN A 19 14.11 -1.06 -9.07
N GLU A 20 15.43 -1.19 -9.19
CA GLU A 20 16.10 -2.31 -9.86
C GLU A 20 16.10 -3.60 -9.04
N LEU A 21 16.21 -3.52 -7.71
CA LEU A 21 16.31 -4.68 -6.85
C LEU A 21 15.11 -5.65 -6.95
N PRO A 22 13.85 -5.20 -6.94
CA PRO A 22 12.71 -6.08 -7.15
C PRO A 22 12.70 -6.78 -8.52
N LEU A 23 13.05 -6.06 -9.60
CA LEU A 23 13.17 -6.64 -10.94
C LEU A 23 14.20 -7.79 -10.94
N ARG A 24 15.35 -7.57 -10.32
CA ARG A 24 16.38 -8.60 -10.14
C ARG A 24 15.84 -9.86 -9.48
N HIS A 25 15.16 -9.72 -8.34
CA HIS A 25 14.66 -10.88 -7.58
C HIS A 25 13.56 -11.63 -8.35
N ILE A 26 12.74 -10.92 -9.13
CA ILE A 26 11.76 -11.53 -10.02
C ILE A 26 12.47 -12.39 -11.07
N ILE A 27 13.47 -11.85 -11.75
CA ILE A 27 14.22 -12.58 -12.78
C ILE A 27 14.93 -13.79 -12.16
N GLU A 28 15.62 -13.61 -11.04
CA GLU A 28 16.31 -14.70 -10.34
C GLU A 28 15.36 -15.83 -9.91
N ARG A 29 14.12 -15.48 -9.53
CA ARG A 29 13.11 -16.47 -9.12
C ARG A 29 12.43 -17.17 -10.31
N ILE A 30 12.17 -16.45 -11.39
CA ILE A 30 11.41 -16.95 -12.55
C ILE A 30 12.31 -17.69 -13.54
N ASP A 31 13.49 -17.13 -13.82
CA ASP A 31 14.41 -17.64 -14.85
C ASP A 31 15.61 -18.36 -14.24
N GLY A 32 15.99 -18.02 -13.00
CA GLY A 32 17.10 -18.63 -12.29
C GLY A 32 18.25 -17.64 -12.02
N PRO A 33 19.24 -18.03 -11.20
CA PRO A 33 20.34 -17.16 -10.81
C PRO A 33 21.28 -16.84 -11.99
N TYR A 34 22.15 -15.85 -11.79
CA TYR A 34 23.23 -15.57 -12.74
C TYR A 34 24.32 -16.65 -12.65
N SER A 35 24.76 -17.18 -13.78
CA SER A 35 25.87 -18.14 -13.86
C SER A 35 27.24 -17.47 -14.03
N GLY A 36 27.28 -16.14 -14.22
CA GLY A 36 28.50 -15.33 -14.28
C GLY A 36 28.22 -13.84 -14.51
N PRO A 37 29.26 -12.98 -14.63
CA PRO A 37 29.10 -11.52 -14.74
C PRO A 37 28.38 -11.02 -16.01
N LYS A 38 28.15 -11.90 -17.00
CA LYS A 38 27.47 -11.59 -18.26
C LYS A 38 26.40 -12.60 -18.67
N GLU A 39 26.19 -13.65 -17.89
CA GLU A 39 25.40 -14.80 -18.33
C GLU A 39 24.30 -15.16 -17.32
N PHE A 40 23.07 -15.23 -17.85
CA PHE A 40 21.94 -15.81 -17.15
C PHE A 40 21.99 -17.33 -17.27
N SER A 41 21.68 -18.04 -16.19
CA SER A 41 21.58 -19.51 -16.24
C SER A 41 20.29 -19.97 -16.92
N GLY A 42 19.23 -19.16 -16.80
CA GLY A 42 17.89 -19.43 -17.28
C GLY A 42 17.69 -19.33 -18.78
N ALA A 43 16.60 -19.95 -19.25
CA ALA A 43 16.29 -20.04 -20.67
C ALA A 43 15.87 -18.69 -21.27
N LEU A 44 15.17 -17.84 -20.51
CA LEU A 44 14.78 -16.51 -20.97
C LEU A 44 15.99 -15.58 -21.00
N GLY A 45 16.80 -15.59 -19.95
CA GLY A 45 17.98 -14.76 -19.83
C GLY A 45 19.02 -15.03 -20.93
N LYS A 46 19.16 -16.29 -21.37
CA LYS A 46 20.01 -16.64 -22.53
C LYS A 46 19.52 -16.01 -23.83
N GLN A 47 18.21 -15.94 -24.03
CA GLN A 47 17.61 -15.33 -25.23
C GLN A 47 17.80 -13.81 -25.28
N LEU A 48 18.02 -13.15 -24.13
CA LEU A 48 18.25 -11.71 -24.10
C LEU A 48 19.48 -11.28 -24.88
N SER A 49 20.48 -12.16 -25.06
CA SER A 49 21.69 -11.84 -25.83
C SER A 49 21.36 -11.56 -27.31
N THR A 50 20.44 -12.33 -27.89
CA THR A 50 20.09 -12.30 -29.32
C THR A 50 18.73 -11.65 -29.60
N CYS A 51 17.96 -11.23 -28.60
CA CYS A 51 16.60 -10.71 -28.80
C CYS A 51 16.50 -9.51 -29.77
N HIS A 52 17.57 -8.74 -29.92
CA HIS A 52 17.64 -7.58 -30.83
C HIS A 52 17.69 -7.97 -32.32
N THR A 53 18.07 -9.20 -32.66
CA THR A 53 18.13 -9.69 -34.04
C THR A 53 16.80 -10.26 -34.53
N LEU A 54 15.86 -10.54 -33.63
CA LEU A 54 14.57 -11.13 -33.95
C LEU A 54 13.60 -10.07 -34.47
N PRO A 55 12.91 -10.24 -35.61
CA PRO A 55 11.93 -9.25 -36.06
C PRO A 55 10.78 -9.12 -35.05
N PRO A 56 10.12 -7.95 -34.97
CA PRO A 56 8.89 -7.82 -34.19
C PRO A 56 7.80 -8.68 -34.86
N VAL A 57 6.94 -9.26 -34.05
CA VAL A 57 5.79 -10.08 -34.50
C VAL A 57 4.51 -9.49 -33.93
N ASP A 58 3.36 -10.07 -34.28
CA ASP A 58 2.10 -9.71 -33.62
C ASP A 58 2.14 -10.19 -32.16
N PHE A 59 1.89 -9.28 -31.22
CA PHE A 59 1.87 -9.57 -29.78
C PHE A 59 0.67 -8.90 -29.12
N SER A 60 0.28 -9.40 -27.94
CA SER A 60 -0.84 -8.83 -27.19
C SER A 60 -0.41 -7.59 -26.39
N PRO A 61 -1.23 -6.53 -26.34
CA PRO A 61 -0.94 -5.38 -25.48
C PRO A 61 -0.89 -5.80 -24.01
N VAL A 62 -0.01 -5.18 -23.23
CA VAL A 62 0.11 -5.40 -21.78
C VAL A 62 -0.29 -4.14 -21.05
N GLU A 63 -1.25 -4.26 -20.13
CA GLU A 63 -1.67 -3.14 -19.28
C GLU A 63 -0.48 -2.54 -18.51
N SER A 64 -0.34 -1.22 -18.58
CA SER A 64 0.67 -0.47 -17.87
C SER A 64 0.05 0.48 -16.86
N SER A 65 0.79 0.78 -15.80
CA SER A 65 0.43 1.91 -14.93
C SER A 65 0.71 3.24 -15.65
N ASP A 66 0.09 4.32 -15.17
CA ASP A 66 0.30 5.66 -15.74
C ASP A 66 1.77 6.06 -15.72
N PHE A 67 2.27 6.44 -16.89
CA PHE A 67 3.58 7.07 -17.03
C PHE A 67 3.48 8.55 -16.67
N PRO A 68 4.45 9.10 -15.92
CA PRO A 68 4.50 10.55 -15.71
C PRO A 68 4.81 11.26 -17.03
N GLU A 69 4.47 12.54 -17.11
CA GLU A 69 4.93 13.40 -18.20
C GLU A 69 6.46 13.57 -18.12
N VAL A 70 7.15 13.25 -19.20
CA VAL A 70 8.62 13.32 -19.30
C VAL A 70 9.00 14.07 -20.57
N ASP A 71 9.95 14.99 -20.44
CA ASP A 71 10.62 15.56 -21.62
C ASP A 71 11.56 14.52 -22.21
N VAL A 72 11.14 13.92 -23.32
CA VAL A 72 11.88 12.88 -24.03
C VAL A 72 13.26 13.38 -24.45
N ASN A 73 13.46 14.67 -24.69
CA ASN A 73 14.75 15.21 -25.12
C ASN A 73 15.85 15.09 -24.05
N LEU A 74 15.46 15.10 -22.77
CA LEU A 74 16.37 14.98 -21.63
C LEU A 74 16.75 13.53 -21.29
N LEU A 75 16.16 12.55 -21.98
CA LEU A 75 16.41 11.14 -21.75
C LEU A 75 17.69 10.65 -22.47
N SER A 76 18.44 9.78 -21.80
CA SER A 76 19.53 9.03 -22.47
C SER A 76 18.97 8.03 -23.47
N THR A 77 19.82 7.52 -24.38
CA THR A 77 19.41 6.54 -25.39
C THR A 77 18.65 5.34 -24.81
N ASP A 78 19.18 4.71 -23.76
CA ASP A 78 18.53 3.56 -23.12
C ASP A 78 17.20 3.90 -22.43
N GLN A 79 17.07 5.13 -21.92
CA GLN A 79 15.85 5.60 -21.27
C GLN A 79 14.78 5.95 -22.29
N LYS A 80 15.16 6.56 -23.42
CA LYS A 80 14.29 6.77 -24.58
C LYS A 80 13.76 5.44 -25.07
N TYR A 81 14.64 4.46 -25.23
CA TYR A 81 14.26 3.12 -25.64
C TYR A 81 13.24 2.51 -24.67
N LEU A 82 13.49 2.55 -23.34
CA LEU A 82 12.53 2.05 -22.35
C LEU A 82 11.16 2.72 -22.51
N PHE A 83 11.14 4.05 -22.64
CA PHE A 83 9.90 4.80 -22.76
C PHE A 83 9.14 4.38 -24.02
N GLU A 84 9.81 4.43 -25.16
CA GLU A 84 9.27 4.08 -26.47
C GLU A 84 8.75 2.64 -26.55
N ILE A 85 9.55 1.67 -26.09
CA ILE A 85 9.15 0.26 -26.14
C ILE A 85 8.04 -0.06 -25.15
N SER A 86 7.99 0.63 -23.99
CA SER A 86 6.85 0.51 -23.08
C SER A 86 5.56 1.01 -23.71
N LEU A 87 5.59 2.12 -24.46
CA LEU A 87 4.40 2.59 -25.20
C LEU A 87 3.98 1.57 -26.26
N ALA A 88 4.93 1.02 -27.01
CA ALA A 88 4.64 -0.02 -28.01
C ALA A 88 4.00 -1.27 -27.39
N VAL A 89 4.54 -1.75 -26.26
CA VAL A 89 4.01 -2.92 -25.53
C VAL A 89 2.62 -2.64 -24.95
N ARG A 90 2.38 -1.42 -24.46
CA ARG A 90 1.07 -1.01 -23.94
C ARG A 90 0.01 -0.97 -25.05
N ASP A 91 0.38 -0.39 -26.19
CA ASP A 91 -0.56 -0.14 -27.28
C ASP A 91 -0.71 -1.36 -28.21
N GLY A 92 0.16 -2.38 -28.06
CA GLY A 92 0.15 -3.57 -28.91
C GLY A 92 0.72 -3.34 -30.31
N ILE A 93 1.43 -2.23 -30.52
CA ILE A 93 1.90 -1.79 -31.84
C ILE A 93 3.39 -1.51 -31.77
N CYS A 94 4.19 -2.23 -32.55
CA CYS A 94 5.62 -1.97 -32.70
C CYS A 94 5.96 -1.77 -34.17
N SER A 95 6.51 -0.59 -34.52
CA SER A 95 7.01 -0.38 -35.89
C SER A 95 8.40 -1.00 -36.09
N LEU A 96 8.71 -1.36 -37.34
CA LEU A 96 9.97 -2.03 -37.69
C LEU A 96 11.21 -1.19 -37.32
N ASP A 97 11.13 0.13 -37.48
CA ASP A 97 12.20 1.08 -37.13
C ASP A 97 12.54 1.06 -35.63
N TRP A 98 11.58 0.70 -34.79
CA TRP A 98 11.74 0.69 -33.34
C TRP A 98 12.30 -0.66 -32.88
N ALA A 99 11.85 -1.74 -33.51
CA ALA A 99 12.34 -3.08 -33.25
C ALA A 99 13.83 -3.25 -33.63
N ASN A 100 14.30 -2.54 -34.66
CA ASN A 100 15.69 -2.62 -35.13
C ASN A 100 16.70 -1.83 -34.27
N ARG A 101 16.25 -1.04 -33.28
CA ARG A 101 17.15 -0.34 -32.36
C ARG A 101 17.78 -1.33 -31.40
N ASP A 102 19.10 -1.33 -31.29
CA ASP A 102 19.82 -2.15 -30.30
C ASP A 102 19.59 -1.56 -28.89
N PRO A 103 19.00 -2.34 -27.96
CA PRO A 103 18.82 -1.92 -26.57
C PRO A 103 20.14 -1.82 -25.77
N GLY A 104 21.29 -2.09 -26.38
CA GLY A 104 22.63 -2.00 -25.78
C GLY A 104 23.06 -3.29 -25.09
N ASN A 105 24.36 -3.48 -24.85
CA ASN A 105 24.92 -4.74 -24.33
C ASN A 105 24.52 -5.01 -22.86
N ILE A 106 24.23 -6.28 -22.54
CA ILE A 106 23.92 -6.70 -21.16
C ILE A 106 25.20 -6.72 -20.31
N THR A 107 25.15 -6.05 -19.16
CA THR A 107 26.11 -6.25 -18.06
C THR A 107 25.36 -6.42 -16.74
N HIS A 108 25.97 -7.02 -15.72
CA HIS A 108 25.35 -7.27 -14.40
C HIS A 108 24.94 -6.00 -13.62
N VAL A 109 25.33 -4.80 -14.09
CA VAL A 109 24.96 -3.51 -13.49
C VAL A 109 23.91 -2.75 -14.30
N CYS A 110 23.55 -3.20 -15.49
CA CYS A 110 22.67 -2.48 -16.41
C CYS A 110 21.23 -3.03 -16.39
N TRP A 111 20.55 -2.92 -15.24
CA TRP A 111 19.16 -3.39 -15.08
C TRP A 111 18.18 -2.72 -16.04
N LEU A 112 18.43 -1.46 -16.41
CA LEU A 112 17.67 -0.77 -17.44
C LEU A 112 17.74 -1.49 -18.79
N THR A 113 18.95 -1.85 -19.22
CA THR A 113 19.18 -2.62 -20.45
C THR A 113 18.54 -4.00 -20.37
N THR A 114 18.58 -4.65 -19.21
CA THR A 114 17.89 -5.92 -18.98
C THR A 114 16.38 -5.78 -19.16
N ALA A 115 15.76 -4.74 -18.57
CA ALA A 115 14.32 -4.47 -18.75
C ALA A 115 13.98 -4.22 -20.23
N ASN A 116 14.77 -3.37 -20.91
CA ASN A 116 14.62 -3.09 -22.34
C ASN A 116 14.65 -4.38 -23.17
N ARG A 117 15.58 -5.29 -22.87
CA ARG A 117 15.71 -6.56 -23.59
C ARG A 117 14.58 -7.54 -23.31
N PHE A 118 14.03 -7.57 -22.10
CA PHE A 118 12.82 -8.37 -21.83
C PHE A 118 11.60 -7.86 -22.58
N LEU A 119 11.39 -6.53 -22.63
CA LEU A 119 10.33 -5.94 -23.46
C LEU A 119 10.57 -6.24 -24.94
N ARG A 120 11.82 -6.13 -25.41
CA ARG A 120 12.19 -6.45 -26.80
C ARG A 120 11.97 -7.92 -27.16
N LEU A 121 12.27 -8.82 -26.23
CA LEU A 121 12.02 -10.25 -26.39
C LEU A 121 10.52 -10.54 -26.49
N TYR A 122 9.70 -9.90 -25.65
CA TYR A 122 8.25 -10.02 -25.69
C TYR A 122 7.66 -9.61 -27.04
N VAL A 123 8.07 -8.44 -27.56
CA VAL A 123 7.66 -7.93 -28.88
C VAL A 123 8.05 -8.87 -30.03
N ALA A 124 9.09 -9.69 -29.85
CA ALA A 124 9.56 -10.66 -30.84
C ALA A 124 9.05 -12.10 -30.59
N THR A 125 8.13 -12.31 -29.65
CA THR A 125 7.63 -13.64 -29.30
C THR A 125 6.12 -13.72 -29.52
N GLU A 126 5.70 -14.46 -30.55
CA GLU A 126 4.28 -14.60 -30.93
C GLU A 126 3.46 -15.27 -29.82
N THR A 127 4.02 -16.32 -29.22
CA THR A 127 3.42 -17.04 -28.08
C THR A 127 4.32 -16.93 -26.85
N PRO A 128 4.25 -15.81 -26.10
CA PRO A 128 5.13 -15.60 -24.96
C PRO A 128 4.82 -16.60 -23.84
N SER A 129 5.87 -17.13 -23.22
CA SER A 129 5.70 -18.01 -22.05
C SER A 129 5.10 -17.24 -20.86
N GLN A 130 4.40 -17.95 -19.98
CA GLN A 130 3.85 -17.35 -18.75
C GLN A 130 4.93 -16.67 -17.90
N ASN A 131 6.15 -17.20 -17.90
CA ASN A 131 7.29 -16.61 -17.21
C ASN A 131 7.72 -15.27 -17.82
N LEU A 132 7.75 -15.18 -19.16
CA LEU A 132 8.04 -13.93 -19.86
C LEU A 132 6.94 -12.89 -19.61
N ILE A 133 5.67 -13.30 -19.66
CA ILE A 133 4.51 -12.44 -19.37
C ILE A 133 4.63 -11.83 -17.97
N LYS A 134 4.95 -12.64 -16.94
CA LYS A 134 5.12 -12.17 -15.56
C LYS A 134 6.21 -11.10 -15.41
N ILE A 135 7.36 -11.28 -16.09
CA ILE A 135 8.46 -10.31 -16.05
C ILE A 135 8.03 -9.01 -16.74
N VAL A 136 7.40 -9.11 -17.92
CA VAL A 136 6.92 -7.95 -18.69
C VAL A 136 5.82 -7.20 -17.93
N GLU A 137 4.88 -7.91 -17.31
CA GLU A 137 3.83 -7.33 -16.48
C GLU A 137 4.45 -6.49 -15.35
N PHE A 138 5.44 -7.03 -14.64
CA PHE A 138 6.13 -6.28 -13.59
C PHE A 138 6.83 -5.04 -14.15
N ILE A 139 7.49 -5.16 -15.32
CA ILE A 139 8.17 -4.03 -15.94
C ILE A 139 7.17 -2.91 -16.28
N MET A 140 6.04 -3.27 -16.89
CA MET A 140 5.01 -2.34 -17.37
C MET A 140 4.19 -1.73 -16.24
N LYS A 141 3.89 -2.48 -15.18
CA LYS A 141 3.09 -2.00 -14.05
C LYS A 141 3.89 -1.27 -12.99
N VAL A 142 5.18 -1.62 -12.79
CA VAL A 142 5.99 -1.09 -11.69
C VAL A 142 7.28 -0.45 -12.18
N TYR A 143 8.17 -1.22 -12.82
CA TYR A 143 9.55 -0.78 -13.06
C TYR A 143 9.64 0.47 -13.91
N ALA A 144 9.02 0.49 -15.10
CA ALA A 144 9.13 1.58 -16.05
C ALA A 144 8.41 2.86 -15.55
N PRO A 145 7.15 2.80 -15.06
CA PRO A 145 6.50 3.97 -14.45
C PRO A 145 7.31 4.57 -13.30
N MET A 146 7.84 3.74 -12.40
CA MET A 146 8.67 4.20 -11.28
C MET A 146 10.00 4.78 -11.74
N TRP A 147 10.61 4.21 -12.78
CA TRP A 147 11.85 4.74 -13.35
C TRP A 147 11.68 6.19 -13.78
N PHE A 148 10.64 6.49 -14.57
CA PHE A 148 10.37 7.84 -15.04
C PHE A 148 9.89 8.77 -13.93
N LEU A 149 9.15 8.26 -12.95
CA LEU A 149 8.73 9.06 -11.79
C LEU A 149 9.93 9.49 -10.94
N ILE A 150 10.91 8.60 -10.76
CA ILE A 150 12.17 8.93 -10.08
C ILE A 150 12.99 9.91 -10.94
N LYS A 151 13.04 9.74 -12.26
CA LYS A 151 13.78 10.64 -13.15
C LYS A 151 13.24 12.07 -13.15
N THR A 152 11.93 12.24 -13.12
CA THR A 152 11.30 13.57 -13.05
C THR A 152 11.50 14.23 -11.69
N LYS A 153 11.58 13.45 -10.61
CA LYS A 153 11.76 13.95 -9.24
C LYS A 153 12.90 13.20 -8.52
N PRO A 154 14.17 13.39 -8.90
CA PRO A 154 15.28 12.54 -8.47
C PRO A 154 15.79 12.86 -7.05
N SER A 155 15.43 14.02 -6.50
CA SER A 155 15.85 14.40 -5.15
C SER A 155 15.39 13.37 -4.11
N CYS A 156 16.27 13.04 -3.17
CA CYS A 156 15.96 12.14 -2.06
C CYS A 156 14.79 12.62 -1.20
N THR A 157 14.46 13.91 -1.23
CA THR A 157 13.27 14.46 -0.56
C THR A 157 11.95 13.89 -1.11
N ASN A 158 11.95 13.38 -2.35
CA ASN A 158 10.80 12.69 -2.94
C ASN A 158 10.78 11.18 -2.65
N GLY A 159 11.71 10.66 -1.85
CA GLY A 159 11.80 9.22 -1.59
C GLY A 159 10.55 8.62 -0.94
N ALA A 160 9.91 9.33 0.00
CA ALA A 160 8.68 8.86 0.63
C ALA A 160 7.47 8.82 -0.34
N PRO A 161 7.18 9.88 -1.12
CA PRO A 161 6.18 9.81 -2.20
C PRO A 161 6.43 8.66 -3.20
N HIS A 162 7.69 8.48 -3.61
CA HIS A 162 8.07 7.40 -4.54
C HIS A 162 7.82 6.02 -3.94
N LEU A 163 8.20 5.81 -2.67
CA LEU A 163 7.96 4.56 -1.96
C LEU A 163 6.46 4.27 -1.81
N PHE A 164 5.66 5.29 -1.50
CA PHE A 164 4.21 5.14 -1.41
C PHE A 164 3.63 4.71 -2.75
N LYS A 165 3.97 5.42 -3.85
CA LYS A 165 3.54 5.02 -5.20
C LYS A 165 3.99 3.60 -5.52
N TYR A 166 5.23 3.23 -5.23
CA TYR A 166 5.75 1.88 -5.43
C TYR A 166 4.89 0.82 -4.72
N ILE A 167 4.57 1.04 -3.45
CA ILE A 167 3.71 0.15 -2.65
C ILE A 167 2.31 0.05 -3.27
N THR A 168 1.75 1.14 -3.78
CA THR A 168 0.45 1.08 -4.47
C THR A 168 0.52 0.20 -5.71
N LEU A 169 1.55 0.37 -6.55
CA LEU A 169 1.70 -0.42 -7.78
C LEU A 169 1.91 -1.91 -7.50
N ILE A 170 2.65 -2.28 -6.45
CA ILE A 170 2.82 -3.69 -6.06
C ILE A 170 1.49 -4.33 -5.65
N ARG A 171 0.59 -3.58 -4.99
CA ARG A 171 -0.69 -4.15 -4.51
C ARG A 171 -1.57 -4.63 -5.65
N ASP A 172 -1.40 -4.05 -6.84
CA ASP A 172 -2.17 -4.35 -8.04
C ASP A 172 -1.56 -5.52 -8.85
N LEU A 173 -0.41 -6.07 -8.42
CA LEU A 173 0.22 -7.24 -9.03
C LEU A 173 -0.45 -8.55 -8.59
N SER A 174 -0.18 -9.64 -9.33
CA SER A 174 -0.57 -11.00 -8.93
C SER A 174 0.04 -11.41 -7.58
N ALA A 175 -0.64 -12.31 -6.86
CA ALA A 175 -0.18 -12.80 -5.56
C ALA A 175 1.23 -13.41 -5.62
N GLU A 176 1.55 -14.13 -6.69
CA GLU A 176 2.86 -14.73 -6.92
C GLU A 176 3.97 -13.66 -7.05
N LEU A 177 3.76 -12.61 -7.84
CA LEU A 177 4.73 -11.52 -7.96
C LEU A 177 4.86 -10.74 -6.64
N GLN A 178 3.74 -10.56 -5.92
CA GLN A 178 3.76 -9.92 -4.61
C GLN A 178 4.60 -10.70 -3.59
N GLU A 179 4.52 -12.03 -3.57
CA GLU A 179 5.32 -12.87 -2.67
C GLU A 179 6.83 -12.73 -2.91
N ILE A 180 7.24 -12.49 -4.15
CA ILE A 180 8.65 -12.27 -4.52
C ILE A 180 9.12 -10.87 -4.08
N VAL A 181 8.30 -9.84 -4.34
CA VAL A 181 8.71 -8.44 -4.17
C VAL A 181 8.58 -7.95 -2.74
N LYS A 182 7.56 -8.39 -1.98
CA LYS A 182 7.29 -7.90 -0.62
C LYS A 182 8.49 -8.02 0.33
N PRO A 183 9.22 -9.15 0.41
CA PRO A 183 10.39 -9.27 1.30
C PRO A 183 11.50 -8.28 0.93
N VAL A 184 11.72 -8.05 -0.37
CA VAL A 184 12.73 -7.10 -0.86
C VAL A 184 12.38 -5.69 -0.40
N ILE A 185 11.14 -5.26 -0.60
CA ILE A 185 10.67 -3.93 -0.21
C ILE A 185 10.67 -3.74 1.30
N GLN A 186 10.28 -4.77 2.06
CA GLN A 186 10.31 -4.71 3.51
C GLN A 186 11.74 -4.48 4.02
N ARG A 187 12.72 -5.23 3.50
CA ARG A 187 14.14 -5.03 3.86
C ARG A 187 14.63 -3.63 3.50
N LEU A 188 14.24 -3.11 2.34
CA LEU A 188 14.61 -1.75 1.91
C LEU A 188 13.97 -0.66 2.77
N LEU A 189 12.72 -0.85 3.19
CA LEU A 189 12.02 0.03 4.11
C LEU A 189 12.68 0.04 5.49
N GLU A 190 13.05 -1.13 6.02
CA GLU A 190 13.73 -1.25 7.31
C GLU A 190 15.04 -0.45 7.34
N VAL A 191 15.88 -0.61 6.32
CA VAL A 191 17.14 0.17 6.16
C VAL A 191 16.84 1.67 6.06
N SER A 192 15.83 2.05 5.27
CA SER A 192 15.47 3.46 5.07
C SER A 192 14.97 4.11 6.36
N VAL A 193 14.19 3.40 7.17
CA VAL A 193 13.69 3.87 8.48
C VAL A 193 14.84 4.06 9.46
N VAL A 194 15.79 3.13 9.52
CA VAL A 194 16.98 3.24 10.38
C VAL A 194 17.82 4.45 9.95
N ASN A 195 18.13 4.60 8.67
CA ASN A 195 18.90 5.75 8.18
C ASN A 195 18.19 7.09 8.48
N SER A 196 16.88 7.16 8.25
CA SER A 196 16.08 8.35 8.55
C SER A 196 16.08 8.70 10.04
N PHE A 197 16.02 7.68 10.91
CA PHE A 197 16.10 7.85 12.36
C PHE A 197 17.45 8.45 12.79
N LEU A 198 18.55 7.92 12.25
CA LEU A 198 19.89 8.42 12.57
C LEU A 198 20.05 9.89 12.16
N LEU A 199 19.62 10.22 10.93
CA LEU A 199 19.66 11.60 10.42
C LEU A 199 18.80 12.55 11.24
N TYR A 200 17.59 12.14 11.58
CA TYR A 200 16.69 12.94 12.40
C TYR A 200 17.34 13.29 13.73
N ASN A 201 17.88 12.29 14.44
CA ASN A 201 18.51 12.52 15.73
C ASN A 201 19.79 13.37 15.65
N MET A 202 20.58 13.26 14.57
CA MET A 202 21.71 14.17 14.36
C MET A 202 21.25 15.63 14.20
N ASN A 203 20.20 15.86 13.41
CA ASN A 203 19.66 17.20 13.21
C ASN A 203 19.11 17.77 14.52
N GLN A 204 18.49 16.94 15.36
CA GLN A 204 18.05 17.34 16.69
C GLN A 204 19.22 17.74 17.59
N LEU A 205 20.30 16.94 17.61
CA LEU A 205 21.51 17.24 18.37
C LEU A 205 22.17 18.55 17.92
N ASN A 206 22.28 18.77 16.61
CA ASN A 206 22.83 20.01 16.06
C ASN A 206 22.01 21.25 16.44
N LYS A 207 20.70 21.09 16.68
CA LYS A 207 19.79 22.15 17.13
C LYS A 207 19.70 22.27 18.66
N GLY A 208 20.46 21.49 19.41
CA GLY A 208 20.38 21.43 20.89
C GLY A 208 19.07 20.85 21.41
N LEU A 209 18.31 20.13 20.58
CA LEU A 209 17.03 19.53 20.93
C LEU A 209 17.19 18.10 21.44
N LYS A 210 16.20 17.62 22.20
CA LYS A 210 16.17 16.24 22.67
C LYS A 210 15.99 15.27 21.51
N TYR A 211 16.81 14.21 21.49
CA TYR A 211 16.72 13.12 20.52
C TYR A 211 15.55 12.18 20.86
N LEU A 212 15.03 11.47 19.86
CA LEU A 212 14.01 10.44 20.04
C LEU A 212 14.64 9.06 20.17
N ASN A 213 13.96 8.15 20.86
CA ASN A 213 14.27 6.73 20.74
C ASN A 213 13.63 6.16 19.46
N HIS A 214 14.15 5.04 18.96
CA HIS A 214 13.73 4.48 17.66
C HIS A 214 12.22 4.22 17.60
N ARG A 215 11.63 3.66 18.67
CA ARG A 215 10.19 3.40 18.75
C ARG A 215 9.35 4.67 18.61
N LYS A 216 9.68 5.74 19.35
CA LYS A 216 8.97 7.03 19.26
C LYS A 216 9.14 7.69 17.90
N PHE A 217 10.32 7.54 17.29
CA PHE A 217 10.54 8.00 15.92
C PHE A 217 9.63 7.27 14.93
N GLN A 218 9.54 5.94 15.02
CA GLN A 218 8.66 5.13 14.17
C GLN A 218 7.17 5.47 14.40
N GLU A 219 6.72 5.59 15.64
CA GLU A 219 5.34 5.99 15.97
C GLU A 219 4.99 7.38 15.38
N SER A 220 5.93 8.33 15.48
CA SER A 220 5.80 9.66 14.89
C SER A 220 5.77 9.61 13.35
N LEU A 221 6.68 8.86 12.74
CA LEU A 221 6.75 8.67 11.29
C LEU A 221 5.48 8.05 10.74
N ILE A 222 4.96 6.98 11.37
CA ILE A 222 3.70 6.35 10.97
C ILE A 222 2.54 7.33 11.11
N THR A 223 2.48 8.10 12.20
CA THR A 223 1.41 9.09 12.40
C THR A 223 1.43 10.16 11.31
N GLN A 224 2.61 10.64 10.94
CA GLN A 224 2.79 11.61 9.86
C GLN A 224 2.45 11.03 8.47
N LEU A 225 2.82 9.78 8.21
CA LEU A 225 2.56 9.10 6.94
C LEU A 225 1.09 8.66 6.77
N VAL A 226 0.43 8.28 7.87
CA VAL A 226 -0.95 7.76 7.87
C VAL A 226 -1.98 8.87 8.10
N GLY A 227 -1.55 10.07 8.51
CA GLY A 227 -2.37 11.19 8.98
C GLY A 227 -3.75 11.29 8.34
N ASP A 228 -3.80 11.54 7.03
CA ASP A 228 -5.05 11.79 6.30
C ASP A 228 -5.78 10.53 5.84
N VAL A 229 -5.10 9.38 5.79
CA VAL A 229 -5.71 8.09 5.39
C VAL A 229 -6.71 7.59 6.44
N ARG A 230 -6.49 7.94 7.72
CA ARG A 230 -7.44 7.67 8.81
C ARG A 230 -8.50 8.77 9.01
N ASN A 231 -8.38 9.91 8.34
CA ASN A 231 -9.35 11.00 8.40
C ASN A 231 -10.52 10.84 7.41
N SER A 232 -10.62 9.70 6.72
CA SER A 232 -11.88 9.32 6.05
C SER A 232 -12.99 9.23 7.11
N PRO A 233 -14.17 9.86 6.92
CA PRO A 233 -15.17 10.04 7.97
C PRO A 233 -15.95 8.75 8.21
N VAL A 234 -15.28 7.76 8.80
CA VAL A 234 -15.95 6.69 9.56
C VAL A 234 -15.33 6.71 10.94
N ASN A 235 -15.58 7.80 11.65
CA ASN A 235 -15.46 7.89 13.10
C ASN A 235 -16.51 6.97 13.75
N LEU A 236 -16.39 5.66 13.53
CA LEU A 236 -16.87 4.70 14.51
C LEU A 236 -15.90 4.82 15.68
N LYS A 237 -16.16 5.79 16.56
CA LYS A 237 -15.73 5.70 17.96
C LYS A 237 -16.40 4.46 18.54
N ARG A 238 -15.84 3.29 18.24
CA ARG A 238 -16.19 2.05 18.92
C ARG A 238 -15.51 2.15 20.28
N GLY A 239 -16.17 2.87 21.20
CA GLY A 239 -15.81 2.82 22.60
C GLY A 239 -15.70 1.35 23.01
N ARG A 240 -14.64 1.02 23.75
CA ARG A 240 -14.46 -0.29 24.35
C ARG A 240 -15.79 -0.69 25.01
N ARG A 241 -16.41 -1.78 24.56
CA ARG A 241 -17.61 -2.31 25.23
C ARG A 241 -17.19 -2.69 26.64
N SER A 242 -17.53 -1.85 27.61
CA SER A 242 -17.50 -2.22 29.00
C SER A 242 -18.44 -3.41 29.18
N THR A 243 -17.90 -4.53 29.66
CA THR A 243 -18.69 -5.70 30.07
C THR A 243 -19.36 -5.48 31.43
N ALA A 244 -18.99 -4.45 32.18
CA ALA A 244 -19.49 -4.19 33.54
C ALA A 244 -21.00 -3.87 33.58
N ASP A 245 -21.57 -3.29 32.51
CA ASP A 245 -23.00 -2.95 32.41
C ASP A 245 -23.90 -4.20 32.29
N ASN A 246 -23.35 -5.35 31.90
CA ASN A 246 -24.13 -6.60 31.80
C ASN A 246 -24.40 -7.25 33.16
N GLU A 247 -23.51 -7.09 34.14
CA GLU A 247 -23.63 -7.72 35.45
C GLU A 247 -24.64 -6.99 36.34
N GLU A 248 -24.68 -5.64 36.29
CA GLU A 248 -25.58 -4.83 37.12
C GLU A 248 -27.05 -4.90 36.69
N ARG A 249 -27.33 -4.92 35.38
CA ARG A 249 -28.72 -4.91 34.89
C ARG A 249 -29.42 -6.27 35.01
N LEU A 250 -28.64 -7.36 35.06
CA LEU A 250 -29.12 -8.75 35.14
C LEU A 250 -28.79 -9.38 36.51
N ASP A 251 -28.62 -8.55 37.54
CA ASP A 251 -28.22 -8.98 38.89
C ASP A 251 -29.35 -9.68 39.68
N GLY A 252 -30.56 -9.77 39.10
CA GLY A 252 -31.73 -10.35 39.74
C GLY A 252 -32.31 -9.51 40.89
N ARG A 253 -31.80 -8.29 41.12
CA ARG A 253 -32.30 -7.37 42.14
C ARG A 253 -33.46 -6.54 41.60
N GLN A 254 -34.20 -5.90 42.49
CA GLN A 254 -35.28 -5.00 42.10
C GLN A 254 -34.72 -3.67 41.56
N HIS A 255 -35.09 -3.33 40.34
CA HIS A 255 -34.73 -2.07 39.68
C HIS A 255 -35.90 -1.08 39.75
N PHE A 256 -35.63 0.18 40.09
CA PHE A 256 -36.66 1.22 40.23
C PHE A 256 -36.61 2.25 39.09
N VAL A 257 -37.78 2.52 38.50
CA VAL A 257 -37.97 3.61 37.53
C VAL A 257 -38.04 4.94 38.26
N SER A 258 -37.34 5.95 37.75
CA SER A 258 -37.46 7.35 38.19
C SER A 258 -37.60 8.26 36.97
N SER A 259 -38.29 9.39 37.12
CA SER A 259 -38.29 10.47 36.13
C SER A 259 -37.37 11.60 36.55
N HIS A 260 -36.81 12.31 35.57
CA HIS A 260 -36.20 13.62 35.79
C HIS A 260 -37.10 14.69 35.16
N PRO A 261 -37.94 15.38 35.94
CA PRO A 261 -38.87 16.37 35.39
C PRO A 261 -38.17 17.59 34.76
N ASN A 262 -36.93 17.90 35.17
CA ASN A 262 -36.20 19.11 34.76
C ASN A 262 -34.94 18.82 33.93
N SER A 263 -34.70 17.58 33.46
CA SER A 263 -33.50 17.25 32.67
C SER A 263 -33.80 17.03 31.20
N LYS A 264 -32.78 17.21 30.34
CA LYS A 264 -32.85 16.82 28.92
C LYS A 264 -33.29 15.35 28.78
N SER A 265 -34.20 15.10 27.86
CA SER A 265 -34.63 13.76 27.47
C SER A 265 -33.42 12.92 27.04
N LYS A 266 -33.45 11.61 27.35
CA LYS A 266 -32.43 10.66 26.92
C LYS A 266 -32.99 9.71 25.88
N ASP A 267 -32.14 9.24 24.98
CA ASP A 267 -32.51 8.17 24.05
C ASP A 267 -32.78 6.86 24.82
N CYS A 268 -33.87 6.18 24.46
CA CYS A 268 -34.23 4.91 25.06
C CYS A 268 -33.24 3.81 24.64
N ALA A 269 -32.58 3.17 25.60
CA ALA A 269 -31.56 2.14 25.33
C ALA A 269 -32.10 0.87 24.63
N VAL A 270 -33.41 0.63 24.68
CA VAL A 270 -34.06 -0.55 24.11
C VAL A 270 -34.65 -0.28 22.72
N SER A 271 -35.23 0.88 22.52
CA SER A 271 -36.10 1.16 21.36
C SER A 271 -35.64 2.31 20.46
N SER A 272 -34.62 3.08 20.87
CA SER A 272 -34.02 4.11 20.04
C SER A 272 -32.95 3.49 19.14
N ASP A 273 -33.07 3.69 17.83
CA ASP A 273 -32.04 3.31 16.86
C ASP A 273 -31.63 4.52 16.03
N GLN A 274 -30.44 5.06 16.31
CA GLN A 274 -29.88 6.21 15.61
C GLN A 274 -29.41 5.86 14.18
N LYS A 275 -29.34 4.58 13.82
CA LYS A 275 -28.96 4.14 12.47
C LYS A 275 -30.11 4.21 11.46
N VAL A 276 -31.34 4.28 11.95
CA VAL A 276 -32.55 4.38 11.13
C VAL A 276 -33.03 5.83 11.13
N CYS A 277 -33.28 6.40 9.95
CA CYS A 277 -33.85 7.74 9.84
C CYS A 277 -35.22 7.77 10.57
N GLY A 278 -35.39 8.68 11.53
CA GLY A 278 -36.59 8.75 12.38
C GLY A 278 -36.68 7.68 13.49
N GLY A 279 -35.65 6.83 13.67
CA GLY A 279 -35.63 5.77 14.69
C GLY A 279 -35.32 6.24 16.12
N ARG A 280 -35.09 7.55 16.33
CA ARG A 280 -34.77 8.11 17.64
C ARG A 280 -36.01 8.16 18.53
N LYS A 281 -35.95 7.48 19.68
CA LYS A 281 -37.03 7.48 20.69
C LYS A 281 -36.50 7.98 22.01
N GLU A 282 -37.05 9.09 22.48
CA GLU A 282 -36.61 9.76 23.71
C GLU A 282 -37.52 9.45 24.89
N THR A 283 -36.96 9.46 26.10
CA THR A 283 -37.67 9.24 27.36
C THR A 283 -37.08 10.12 28.47
N VAL A 284 -37.96 10.56 29.37
CA VAL A 284 -37.59 11.27 30.61
C VAL A 284 -37.39 10.33 31.79
N PHE A 285 -37.67 9.04 31.60
CA PHE A 285 -37.57 7.99 32.59
C PHE A 285 -36.26 7.22 32.47
N PHE A 286 -35.71 6.79 33.61
CA PHE A 286 -34.46 6.05 33.69
C PHE A 286 -34.48 5.06 34.86
N CYS A 287 -33.58 4.09 34.84
CA CYS A 287 -33.36 3.23 36.00
C CYS A 287 -32.50 3.93 37.05
N LYS A 288 -33.07 4.15 38.25
CA LYS A 288 -32.36 4.74 39.40
C LYS A 288 -31.36 3.77 40.02
N THR A 289 -31.64 2.47 39.95
CA THR A 289 -30.81 1.42 40.54
C THR A 289 -29.51 1.20 39.77
N CYS A 290 -29.51 1.33 38.43
CA CYS A 290 -28.30 1.21 37.64
C CYS A 290 -27.40 2.45 37.71
N THR A 291 -26.10 2.24 37.89
CA THR A 291 -25.06 3.29 37.84
C THR A 291 -25.11 4.11 36.54
N LYS A 292 -25.39 3.46 35.41
CA LYS A 292 -25.44 4.08 34.08
C LYS A 292 -26.63 5.04 33.88
N LYS A 293 -27.69 4.93 34.70
CA LYS A 293 -28.93 5.72 34.58
C LYS A 293 -29.44 5.81 33.15
N SER A 294 -29.52 4.65 32.48
CA SER A 294 -29.97 4.49 31.09
C SER A 294 -31.42 4.98 30.93
N GLY A 295 -31.72 5.69 29.84
CA GLY A 295 -33.08 6.10 29.49
C GLY A 295 -33.91 4.89 29.09
N LEU A 296 -35.06 4.67 29.74
CA LEU A 296 -35.94 3.52 29.52
C LEU A 296 -37.39 3.98 29.57
N HIS A 297 -38.24 3.48 28.66
CA HIS A 297 -39.68 3.68 28.83
C HIS A 297 -40.18 2.82 30.01
N PRO A 298 -41.11 3.32 30.86
CA PRO A 298 -41.47 2.69 32.14
C PRO A 298 -42.00 1.25 32.09
N THR A 299 -42.40 0.77 30.91
CA THR A 299 -43.06 -0.54 30.75
C THR A 299 -42.12 -1.54 30.05
N THR A 300 -42.42 -1.91 28.82
CA THR A 300 -41.78 -2.99 28.06
C THR A 300 -40.28 -2.78 27.86
N CYS A 301 -39.83 -1.53 27.73
CA CYS A 301 -38.40 -1.22 27.61
C CYS A 301 -37.66 -1.43 28.92
N PHE A 302 -38.26 -1.05 30.06
CA PHE A 302 -37.66 -1.25 31.37
C PHE A 302 -37.52 -2.73 31.68
N GLU A 303 -38.61 -3.49 31.53
CA GLU A 303 -38.63 -4.93 31.76
C GLU A 303 -37.60 -5.66 30.88
N ARG A 304 -37.58 -5.38 29.57
CA ARG A 304 -36.66 -6.03 28.63
C ARG A 304 -35.19 -5.74 28.91
N TYR A 305 -34.87 -4.52 29.32
CA TYR A 305 -33.49 -4.13 29.66
C TYR A 305 -32.92 -4.93 30.84
N HIS A 306 -33.77 -5.24 31.83
CA HIS A 306 -33.42 -5.92 33.06
C HIS A 306 -33.61 -7.45 33.05
N THR A 307 -34.26 -7.99 32.02
CA THR A 307 -34.54 -9.45 31.93
C THR A 307 -33.77 -10.15 30.81
N THR A 308 -33.32 -9.45 29.77
CA THR A 308 -32.77 -10.11 28.56
C THR A 308 -31.31 -9.77 28.28
N LYS A 309 -30.47 -10.76 27.93
CA LYS A 309 -29.08 -10.49 27.51
C LYS A 309 -29.01 -9.60 26.25
N LYS A 310 -29.94 -9.75 25.31
CA LYS A 310 -30.09 -8.92 24.11
C LYS A 310 -31.39 -8.10 24.19
N PHE A 311 -31.26 -6.84 24.61
CA PHE A 311 -32.41 -5.99 24.91
C PHE A 311 -32.82 -5.03 23.79
N THR A 312 -31.96 -4.76 22.80
CA THR A 312 -32.28 -3.86 21.68
C THR A 312 -33.34 -4.45 20.76
N LEU A 313 -34.35 -3.65 20.41
CA LEU A 313 -35.32 -4.01 19.36
C LEU A 313 -34.65 -3.89 17.99
N THR A 314 -34.37 -5.02 17.35
CA THR A 314 -34.05 -5.04 15.92
C THR A 314 -35.36 -4.96 15.15
N HIS A 315 -35.55 -3.93 14.32
CA HIS A 315 -36.66 -3.95 13.37
C HIS A 315 -36.44 -5.12 12.39
N PRO A 316 -37.42 -6.02 12.19
CA PRO A 316 -37.36 -6.95 11.07
C PRO A 316 -37.38 -6.13 9.77
N ASN A 317 -36.48 -6.47 8.85
CA ASN A 317 -36.46 -5.92 7.50
C ASN A 317 -37.87 -6.00 6.90
N ALA A 318 -38.53 -4.86 6.77
CA ALA A 318 -39.65 -4.71 5.86
C ALA A 318 -39.08 -4.65 4.45
N ASN A 319 -38.98 -5.82 3.80
CA ASN A 319 -39.50 -6.09 2.47
C ASN A 319 -39.09 -7.49 2.05
N VAL A 320 -40.01 -8.42 2.33
CA VAL A 320 -40.32 -9.52 1.42
C VAL A 320 -41.05 -8.89 0.23
N ASN A 321 -40.37 -8.86 -0.91
CA ASN A 321 -40.88 -9.05 -2.29
C ASN A 321 -39.73 -8.76 -3.25
#